data_AF-A0A7C5V1R4-F1
#
_entry.id   AF-A0A7C5V1R4-F1
#
_cell.length_a   1.000
_cell.length_b   1.000
_cell.length_c   1.000
_cell.angle_alpha   90.00
_cell.angle_beta   90.00
_cell.angle_gamma   90.00
#
_symmetry.space_group_name_H-M   'P 1'
#
loop_
_entity.id
_entity.type
_entity.pdbx_description
1 polymer ?
#
loop_
_entity_poly.entity_id
_entity_poly.type
_entity_poly.pdbx_seq_one_letter_code
_entity_poly.pdbx_strand_id
1 'polypeptide(L)'
;MKKFVIFSVVFLSLILASILFTILSPVLLFSKDNVIGEFEKNFNTRLPKSTVSEKIYDDYAGFHNDGMKLYKFVFTAEGKKSFVSYIEKQKNWKKLPLSQAYQALIYGGEIKDFSGNVTGFGGFAKEVDLPKISKGFWKAIGDRSVITARFIDYENLDTKTLINIKSFDFYLAIYDTEKGVLYMLKVNT
;
A
#
# COMPACT_ATOMS: atom_id res chain seq x y z
N MET A 1 -55.99 14.93 29.85
CA MET A 1 -55.40 13.62 29.51
C MET A 1 -54.69 13.60 28.16
N LYS A 2 -55.34 13.91 27.03
CA LYS A 2 -54.70 13.90 25.68
C LYS A 2 -53.40 14.72 25.56
N LYS A 3 -53.35 15.93 26.13
CA LYS A 3 -52.16 16.81 26.09
C LYS A 3 -50.94 16.22 26.83
N PHE A 4 -51.17 15.46 27.90
CA PHE A 4 -50.10 14.85 28.71
C PHE A 4 -49.49 13.63 28.01
N VAL A 5 -50.33 12.85 27.31
CA VAL A 5 -49.89 11.72 26.47
C VAL A 5 -49.03 12.21 25.30
N ILE A 6 -49.44 13.29 24.63
CA ILE A 6 -48.66 13.87 23.52
C ILE A 6 -47.29 14.36 24.01
N PHE A 7 -47.24 15.06 25.15
CA PHE A 7 -45.98 15.52 25.73
C PHE A 7 -45.05 14.36 26.11
N SER A 8 -45.58 13.29 26.71
CA SER A 8 -44.82 12.11 27.09
C SER A 8 -44.24 11.37 25.87
N VAL A 9 -45.02 11.24 24.78
CA VAL A 9 -44.57 10.59 23.54
C VAL A 9 -43.47 11.40 22.85
N VAL A 10 -43.60 12.73 22.78
CA VAL A 10 -42.58 13.61 22.19
C VAL A 10 -41.29 13.56 23.01
N PHE A 11 -41.38 13.64 24.33
CA PHE A 11 -40.22 13.58 25.21
C PHE A 11 -39.48 12.22 25.11
N LEU A 12 -40.22 11.12 25.07
CA LEU A 12 -39.64 9.78 24.90
C LEU A 12 -38.96 9.62 23.53
N SER A 13 -39.55 10.19 22.46
CA SER A 13 -38.97 10.14 21.12
C SER A 13 -37.66 10.92 20.99
N LEU A 14 -37.52 12.05 21.69
CA LEU A 14 -36.29 12.86 21.72
C LEU A 14 -35.15 12.12 22.44
N ILE A 15 -35.47 11.43 23.54
CA ILE A 15 -34.51 10.61 24.27
C ILE A 15 -34.06 9.43 23.40
N LEU A 16 -34.99 8.70 22.79
CA LEU A 16 -34.66 7.58 21.90
C LEU A 16 -33.84 8.01 20.69
N ALA A 17 -34.12 9.17 20.08
CA ALA A 17 -33.33 9.68 18.96
C ALA A 17 -31.89 10.00 19.36
N SER A 18 -31.67 10.59 20.54
CA SER A 18 -30.32 10.87 21.06
C SER A 18 -29.51 9.61 21.37
N ILE A 19 -30.18 8.57 21.90
CA ILE A 19 -29.57 7.27 22.17
C ILE A 19 -29.28 6.53 20.85
N LEU A 20 -30.17 6.62 19.86
CA LEU A 20 -29.91 6.03 18.54
C LEU A 20 -28.73 6.73 17.86
N PHE A 21 -28.59 8.04 18.00
CA PHE A 21 -27.48 8.82 17.42
C PHE A 21 -26.13 8.48 18.07
N THR A 22 -26.08 8.24 19.39
CA THR A 22 -24.85 7.82 20.06
C THR A 22 -24.47 6.37 19.78
N ILE A 23 -25.45 5.48 19.58
CA ILE A 23 -25.22 4.07 19.22
C ILE A 23 -24.85 3.92 17.72
N LEU A 24 -25.32 4.80 16.83
CA LEU A 24 -24.90 4.85 15.42
C LEU A 24 -23.58 5.61 15.19
N SER A 25 -23.12 6.40 16.17
CA SER A 25 -21.93 7.23 16.07
C SER A 25 -20.56 6.50 16.06
N PRO A 26 -20.38 5.20 16.38
CA PRO A 26 -19.02 4.64 16.36
C PRO A 26 -18.53 4.20 14.98
N VAL A 27 -19.33 4.32 13.90
CA VAL A 27 -18.93 3.82 12.55
C VAL A 27 -18.03 4.80 11.76
N LEU A 28 -17.80 6.02 12.24
CA LEU A 28 -16.92 7.00 11.57
C LEU A 28 -15.59 7.26 12.28
N LEU A 29 -15.20 6.41 13.22
CA LEU A 29 -13.80 6.27 13.60
C LEU A 29 -13.11 5.36 12.58
N PHE A 30 -12.98 5.86 11.33
CA PHE A 30 -11.91 5.38 10.48
C PHE A 30 -10.62 5.60 11.28
N SER A 31 -9.98 4.52 11.75
CA SER A 31 -8.57 4.60 12.09
C SER A 31 -7.91 5.11 10.82
N LYS A 32 -7.55 6.40 10.80
CA LYS A 32 -6.84 6.97 9.68
C LYS A 32 -5.46 6.37 9.77
N ASP A 33 -5.29 5.19 9.17
CA ASP A 33 -3.99 4.55 8.99
C ASP A 33 -3.05 5.67 8.57
N ASN A 34 -2.01 5.94 9.37
CA ASN A 34 -1.06 6.99 9.07
C ASN A 34 -0.11 6.50 7.97
N VAL A 35 -0.67 6.09 6.85
CA VAL A 35 0.01 5.46 5.73
C VAL A 35 0.99 6.43 5.08
N ILE A 36 0.71 7.73 5.12
CA ILE A 36 1.67 8.77 4.73
C ILE A 36 2.89 8.69 5.64
N GLY A 37 2.71 8.72 6.97
CA GLY A 37 3.81 8.60 7.91
C GLY A 37 4.57 7.27 7.79
N GLU A 38 3.86 6.17 7.55
CA GLU A 38 4.45 4.85 7.29
C GLU A 38 5.32 4.88 6.03
N PHE A 39 4.79 5.38 4.91
CA PHE A 39 5.53 5.54 3.65
C PHE A 39 6.79 6.37 3.87
N GLU A 40 6.64 7.56 4.45
CA GLU A 40 7.75 8.50 4.62
C GLU A 40 8.86 7.92 5.51
N LYS A 41 8.48 7.22 6.58
CA LYS A 41 9.41 6.55 7.49
C LYS A 41 10.15 5.40 6.80
N ASN A 42 9.40 4.52 6.14
CA ASN A 42 9.94 3.30 5.54
C ASN A 42 10.85 3.62 4.35
N PHE A 43 10.38 4.45 3.42
CA PHE A 43 11.14 4.81 2.22
C PHE A 43 12.15 5.93 2.46
N ASN A 44 12.15 6.57 3.63
CA ASN A 44 12.91 7.79 3.92
C ASN A 44 12.73 8.84 2.80
N THR A 45 11.46 9.05 2.41
CA THR A 45 11.08 9.89 1.26
C THR A 45 9.84 10.68 1.64
N ARG A 46 9.95 12.00 1.70
CA ARG A 46 8.82 12.86 2.05
C ARG A 46 7.83 12.96 0.89
N LEU A 47 6.55 12.87 1.21
CA LEU A 47 5.47 13.11 0.25
C LEU A 47 5.13 14.60 0.20
N PRO A 48 4.66 15.12 -0.94
CA PRO A 48 4.21 16.50 -1.04
C PRO A 48 3.14 16.83 0.00
N LYS A 49 3.09 18.10 0.42
CA LYS A 49 1.97 18.60 1.23
C LYS A 49 0.65 18.41 0.46
N SER A 50 -0.42 18.17 1.20
CA SER A 50 -1.75 17.89 0.64
C SER A 50 -1.85 16.61 -0.19
N THR A 51 -0.91 15.67 0.00
CA THR A 51 -1.05 14.32 -0.54
C THR A 51 -2.32 13.67 0.02
N VAL A 52 -3.14 13.14 -0.87
CA VAL A 52 -4.29 12.29 -0.51
C VAL A 52 -3.89 10.84 -0.71
N SER A 53 -4.19 10.01 0.28
CA SER A 53 -3.95 8.56 0.25
C SER A 53 -5.27 7.79 0.23
N GLU A 54 -5.32 6.73 -0.56
CA GLU A 54 -6.45 5.83 -0.73
C GLU A 54 -5.95 4.39 -0.56
N LYS A 55 -6.60 3.59 0.28
CA LYS A 55 -6.34 2.15 0.39
C LYS A 55 -7.18 1.43 -0.66
N ILE A 56 -6.52 0.78 -1.61
CA ILE A 56 -7.13 0.11 -2.77
C ILE A 56 -7.40 -1.37 -2.47
N TYR A 57 -6.49 -2.00 -1.73
CA TYR A 57 -6.55 -3.42 -1.40
C TYR A 57 -6.00 -3.64 0.02
N ASP A 58 -6.61 -4.56 0.77
CA ASP A 58 -6.18 -4.99 2.11
C ASP A 58 -6.81 -6.35 2.41
N ASP A 59 -6.01 -7.42 2.41
CA ASP A 59 -6.44 -8.77 2.79
C ASP A 59 -5.74 -9.30 4.04
N TYR A 60 -5.02 -8.43 4.77
CA TYR A 60 -4.42 -8.80 6.04
C TYR A 60 -5.51 -9.30 7.00
N ALA A 61 -5.48 -10.60 7.28
CA ALA A 61 -6.45 -11.27 8.15
C ALA A 61 -5.79 -12.43 8.92
N GLY A 62 -6.40 -12.83 10.05
CA GLY A 62 -5.97 -14.01 10.81
C GLY A 62 -4.79 -13.79 11.77
N PHE A 63 -4.30 -14.89 12.35
CA PHE A 63 -3.32 -14.90 13.45
C PHE A 63 -1.88 -14.57 13.03
N HIS A 64 -1.51 -14.88 11.79
CA HIS A 64 -0.13 -14.70 11.30
C HIS A 64 0.14 -13.29 10.79
N ASN A 65 -0.92 -12.51 10.53
CA ASN A 65 -0.83 -11.16 9.98
C ASN A 65 -0.07 -11.13 8.64
N ASP A 66 -0.25 -12.19 7.86
CA ASP A 66 0.17 -12.27 6.46
C ASP A 66 -0.89 -11.59 5.60
N GLY A 67 -0.48 -11.11 4.43
CA GLY A 67 -1.33 -10.46 3.46
C GLY A 67 -0.61 -9.38 2.67
N MET A 68 -1.40 -8.67 1.89
CA MET A 68 -1.00 -7.58 1.03
C MET A 68 -1.86 -6.35 1.27
N LYS A 69 -1.23 -5.19 1.12
CA LYS A 69 -1.95 -3.91 1.03
C LYS A 69 -1.48 -3.15 -0.18
N LEU A 70 -2.43 -2.58 -0.91
CA LEU A 70 -2.13 -1.61 -1.95
C LEU A 70 -2.68 -0.25 -1.55
N TYR A 71 -1.80 0.74 -1.55
CA TYR A 71 -2.15 2.13 -1.35
C TYR A 71 -1.83 2.94 -2.59
N LYS A 72 -2.66 3.95 -2.82
CA LYS A 72 -2.54 4.92 -3.90
C LYS A 72 -2.43 6.32 -3.29
N PHE A 73 -1.46 7.08 -3.74
CA PHE A 73 -1.23 8.46 -3.34
C PHE A 73 -1.39 9.38 -4.54
N VAL A 74 -2.23 10.39 -4.37
CA VAL A 74 -2.53 11.40 -5.39
C VAL A 74 -1.99 12.74 -4.91
N PHE A 75 -1.22 13.39 -5.78
CA PHE A 75 -0.63 14.69 -5.52
C PHE A 75 -1.37 15.80 -6.29
N THR A 76 -1.27 17.02 -5.78
CA THR A 76 -1.60 18.22 -6.56
C THR A 76 -0.64 18.36 -7.75
N ALA A 77 -0.96 19.23 -8.72
CA ALA A 77 -0.08 19.46 -9.89
C ALA A 77 1.34 19.92 -9.48
N GLU A 78 1.45 20.81 -8.48
CA GLU A 78 2.74 21.22 -7.91
C GLU A 78 3.42 20.09 -7.14
N GLY A 79 2.62 19.28 -6.41
CA GLY A 79 3.09 18.11 -5.69
C GLY A 79 3.73 17.08 -6.63
N LYS A 80 3.12 16.80 -7.79
CA LYS A 80 3.69 15.90 -8.82
C LYS A 80 5.07 16.40 -9.28
N LYS A 81 5.18 17.68 -9.65
CA LYS A 81 6.44 18.28 -10.12
C LYS A 81 7.52 18.22 -9.06
N SER A 82 7.21 18.65 -7.84
CA SER A 82 8.17 18.67 -6.72
C SER A 82 8.60 17.26 -6.30
N PHE A 83 7.69 16.29 -6.28
CA PHE A 83 8.01 14.90 -5.97
C PHE A 83 8.95 14.28 -7.00
N VAL A 84 8.65 14.43 -8.30
CA VAL A 84 9.53 13.93 -9.37
C VAL A 84 10.92 14.55 -9.27
N SER A 85 11.00 15.87 -9.17
CA SER A 85 12.27 16.59 -9.01
C SER A 85 13.07 16.17 -7.77
N TYR A 86 12.37 15.71 -6.72
CA TYR A 86 12.99 15.19 -5.51
C TYR A 86 13.55 13.78 -5.73
N ILE A 87 12.71 12.82 -6.17
CA ILE A 87 13.10 11.42 -6.31
C ILE A 87 14.13 11.20 -7.42
N GLU A 88 14.13 12.00 -8.49
CA GLU A 88 15.13 11.94 -9.56
C GLU A 88 16.56 12.20 -9.07
N LYS A 89 16.70 12.98 -7.99
CA LYS A 89 18.00 13.28 -7.37
C LYS A 89 18.43 12.22 -6.37
N GLN A 90 17.54 11.30 -5.99
CA GLN A 90 17.82 10.25 -5.03
C GLN A 90 18.38 9.02 -5.75
N LYS A 91 19.56 8.56 -5.35
CA LYS A 91 20.23 7.41 -5.96
C LYS A 91 19.49 6.07 -5.77
N ASN A 92 18.60 6.00 -4.78
CA ASN A 92 17.86 4.79 -4.40
C ASN A 92 16.49 4.66 -5.06
N TRP A 93 16.07 5.65 -5.86
CA TRP A 93 14.91 5.53 -6.74
C TRP A 93 15.40 5.15 -8.14
N LYS A 94 14.94 4.00 -8.63
CA LYS A 94 15.32 3.44 -9.92
C LYS A 94 14.31 3.88 -10.97
N LYS A 95 14.76 4.17 -12.19
CA LYS A 95 13.84 4.38 -13.32
C LYS A 95 13.23 3.05 -13.73
N LEU A 96 11.96 3.06 -14.14
CA LEU A 96 11.34 1.92 -14.79
C LEU A 96 12.04 1.62 -16.13
N PRO A 97 12.09 0.35 -16.58
CA PRO A 97 11.34 -0.81 -16.08
C PRO A 97 11.83 -1.37 -14.72
N LEU A 98 11.03 -2.26 -14.12
CA LEU A 98 11.45 -3.02 -12.95
C LEU A 98 12.64 -3.93 -13.31
N SER A 99 13.44 -4.33 -12.31
CA SER A 99 14.44 -5.39 -12.53
C SER A 99 13.75 -6.70 -12.92
N GLN A 100 14.47 -7.63 -13.56
CA GLN A 100 13.89 -8.93 -13.94
C GLN A 100 13.22 -9.64 -12.76
N ALA A 101 13.83 -9.59 -11.57
CA ALA A 101 13.26 -10.18 -10.37
C ALA A 101 11.92 -9.52 -10.00
N TYR A 102 11.86 -8.18 -9.93
CA TYR A 102 10.62 -7.47 -9.62
C TYR A 102 9.58 -7.56 -10.74
N GLN A 103 10.00 -7.66 -11.99
CA GLN A 103 9.08 -7.88 -13.11
C GLN A 103 8.34 -9.21 -12.94
N ALA A 104 9.07 -10.29 -12.61
CA ALA A 104 8.48 -11.60 -12.32
C ALA A 104 7.64 -11.59 -11.04
N LEU A 105 8.15 -10.99 -9.96
CA LEU A 105 7.47 -10.98 -8.67
C LEU A 105 6.16 -10.17 -8.70
N ILE A 106 6.15 -9.03 -9.41
CA ILE A 106 5.01 -8.11 -9.43
C ILE A 106 4.04 -8.44 -10.56
N TYR A 107 4.52 -8.65 -11.78
CA TYR A 107 3.64 -8.86 -12.94
C TYR A 107 3.58 -10.31 -13.42
N GLY A 108 4.28 -11.22 -12.74
CA GLY A 108 4.36 -12.63 -13.10
C GLY A 108 5.37 -12.91 -14.20
N GLY A 109 5.51 -14.19 -14.54
CA GLY A 109 6.40 -14.68 -15.58
C GLY A 109 7.31 -15.80 -15.09
N GLU A 110 8.34 -16.09 -15.87
CA GLU A 110 9.23 -17.22 -15.63
C GLU A 110 10.67 -16.75 -15.43
N ILE A 111 11.36 -17.38 -14.47
CA ILE A 111 12.79 -17.21 -14.25
C ILE A 111 13.47 -18.55 -14.45
N LYS A 112 14.50 -18.57 -15.30
CA LYS A 112 15.36 -19.73 -15.52
C LYS A 112 16.61 -19.61 -14.66
N ASP A 113 16.93 -20.63 -13.88
CA ASP A 113 18.17 -20.70 -13.10
C ASP A 113 19.36 -21.14 -13.96
N PHE A 114 20.55 -21.19 -13.37
CA PHE A 114 21.79 -21.61 -14.05
C PHE A 114 21.79 -23.10 -14.43
N SER A 115 21.02 -23.93 -13.74
CA SER A 115 20.85 -25.36 -14.02
C SER A 115 19.78 -25.61 -15.10
N GLY A 116 19.10 -24.55 -15.54
CA GLY A 116 18.06 -24.58 -16.56
C GLY A 116 16.65 -24.86 -16.03
N ASN A 117 16.44 -24.94 -14.71
CA ASN A 117 15.12 -25.08 -14.12
C ASN A 117 14.34 -23.78 -14.26
N VAL A 118 13.04 -23.90 -14.49
CA VAL A 118 12.14 -22.75 -14.65
C VAL A 118 11.24 -22.64 -13.44
N THR A 119 11.25 -21.46 -12.81
CA THR A 119 10.33 -21.10 -11.72
C THR A 119 9.32 -20.08 -12.24
N GLY A 120 8.04 -20.42 -12.15
CA GLY A 120 6.94 -19.53 -12.51
C GLY A 120 6.47 -18.67 -11.33
N PHE A 121 6.14 -17.41 -11.62
CA PHE A 121 5.59 -16.45 -10.66
C PHE A 121 4.22 -15.98 -11.15
N GLY A 122 3.22 -15.99 -10.26
CA GLY A 122 1.86 -15.54 -10.57
C GLY A 122 1.71 -14.02 -10.68
N GLY A 123 2.57 -13.26 -10.00
CA GLY A 123 2.59 -11.80 -10.00
C GLY A 123 1.58 -11.19 -9.02
N PHE A 124 2.06 -10.50 -7.99
CA PHE A 124 1.20 -9.84 -7.01
C PHE A 124 0.24 -8.79 -7.60
N ALA A 125 0.62 -8.15 -8.69
CA ALA A 125 -0.17 -7.08 -9.30
C ALA A 125 -1.57 -7.52 -9.71
N LYS A 126 -1.74 -8.79 -10.11
CA LYS A 126 -3.04 -9.35 -10.48
C LYS A 126 -3.97 -9.49 -9.28
N GLU A 127 -3.43 -9.79 -8.11
CA GLU A 127 -4.20 -10.05 -6.90
C GLU A 127 -4.68 -8.75 -6.26
N VAL A 128 -3.84 -7.71 -6.28
CA VAL A 128 -4.14 -6.41 -5.67
C VAL A 128 -4.66 -5.36 -6.68
N ASP A 129 -4.94 -5.76 -7.92
CA ASP A 129 -5.32 -4.88 -9.04
C ASP A 129 -4.34 -3.69 -9.28
N LEU A 130 -3.04 -3.92 -9.10
CA LEU A 130 -2.01 -2.92 -9.45
C LEU A 130 -1.90 -2.82 -10.98
N PRO A 131 -2.16 -1.65 -11.60
CA PRO A 131 -2.02 -1.50 -13.04
C PRO A 131 -0.58 -1.74 -13.50
N LYS A 132 -0.42 -2.16 -14.76
CA LYS A 132 0.89 -2.21 -15.40
C LYS A 132 1.43 -0.79 -15.62
N ILE A 133 2.59 -0.49 -15.02
CA ILE A 133 3.24 0.83 -15.10
C ILE A 133 4.52 0.69 -15.91
N SER A 134 4.60 1.40 -17.04
CA SER A 134 5.74 1.34 -17.97
C SER A 134 6.72 2.50 -17.83
N LYS A 135 6.30 3.64 -17.26
CA LYS A 135 7.14 4.83 -17.13
C LYS A 135 7.06 5.43 -15.75
N GLY A 136 8.22 5.78 -15.21
CA GLY A 136 8.37 6.45 -13.94
C GLY A 136 9.48 5.86 -13.09
N PHE A 137 9.26 5.80 -11.79
CA PHE A 137 10.30 5.47 -10.81
C PHE A 137 9.80 4.44 -9.82
N TRP A 138 10.71 3.64 -9.29
CA TRP A 138 10.36 2.64 -8.29
C TRP A 138 11.46 2.50 -7.25
N LYS A 139 11.08 2.03 -6.08
CA LYS A 139 11.97 1.71 -4.97
C LYS A 139 11.38 0.58 -4.17
N ALA A 140 12.19 -0.40 -3.80
CA ALA A 140 11.77 -1.50 -2.94
C ALA A 140 12.67 -1.58 -1.70
N ILE A 141 12.08 -2.01 -0.58
CA ILE A 141 12.77 -2.16 0.70
C ILE A 141 12.16 -3.35 1.45
N GLY A 142 12.94 -4.03 2.28
CA GLY A 142 12.42 -5.07 3.18
C GLY A 142 11.61 -4.44 4.32
N ASP A 143 10.60 -5.18 4.82
CA ASP A 143 9.89 -4.78 6.03
C ASP A 143 10.78 -4.94 7.25
N ARG A 144 11.29 -3.81 7.76
CA ARG A 144 12.22 -3.80 8.89
C ARG A 144 11.61 -4.33 10.18
N SER A 145 10.29 -4.45 10.29
CA SER A 145 9.64 -5.08 11.44
C SER A 145 9.80 -6.60 11.43
N VAL A 146 10.04 -7.20 10.26
CA VAL A 146 10.25 -8.64 10.10
C VAL A 146 11.75 -8.96 10.11
N ILE A 147 12.16 -9.93 10.93
CA ILE A 147 13.59 -10.27 11.13
C ILE A 147 14.21 -10.83 9.85
N THR A 148 13.53 -11.75 9.17
CA THR A 148 13.99 -12.40 7.93
C THR A 148 14.21 -11.40 6.81
N ALA A 149 13.31 -10.41 6.68
CA ALA A 149 13.41 -9.35 5.69
C ALA A 149 14.70 -8.52 5.78
N ARG A 150 15.30 -8.44 6.98
CA ARG A 150 16.55 -7.69 7.21
C ARG A 150 17.77 -8.36 6.58
N PHE A 151 17.68 -9.65 6.24
CA PHE A 151 18.77 -10.42 5.62
C PHE A 151 18.65 -10.50 4.09
N ILE A 152 17.58 -9.92 3.51
CA ILE A 152 17.34 -9.91 2.07
C ILE A 152 17.59 -8.48 1.55
N ASP A 153 18.47 -8.34 0.56
CA ASP A 153 18.64 -7.08 -0.17
C ASP A 153 17.49 -6.87 -1.16
N TYR A 154 16.33 -6.44 -0.66
CA TYR A 154 15.18 -6.12 -1.50
C TYR A 154 15.46 -4.93 -2.44
N GLU A 155 16.38 -4.03 -2.12
CA GLU A 155 16.68 -2.90 -3.02
C GLU A 155 17.31 -3.42 -4.33
N ASN A 156 18.16 -4.45 -4.23
CA ASN A 156 18.86 -5.05 -5.38
C ASN A 156 18.51 -6.52 -5.60
N LEU A 157 17.27 -6.92 -5.31
CA LEU A 157 16.82 -8.30 -5.45
C LEU A 157 17.12 -8.83 -6.85
N ASP A 158 17.96 -9.86 -6.89
CA ASP A 158 18.31 -10.60 -8.09
C ASP A 158 17.46 -11.87 -8.25
N THR A 159 17.48 -12.45 -9.44
CA THR A 159 16.69 -13.63 -9.78
C THR A 159 17.11 -14.89 -9.02
N LYS A 160 18.39 -15.02 -8.65
CA LYS A 160 18.91 -16.16 -7.89
C LYS A 160 18.42 -16.12 -6.45
N THR A 161 18.42 -14.95 -5.82
CA THR A 161 17.85 -14.73 -4.49
C THR A 161 16.35 -14.97 -4.53
N LEU A 162 15.65 -14.39 -5.50
CA LEU A 162 14.20 -14.50 -5.66
C LEU A 162 13.71 -15.96 -5.72
N ILE A 163 14.36 -16.84 -6.49
CA ILE A 163 13.93 -18.25 -6.60
C ILE A 163 14.20 -19.08 -5.32
N ASN A 164 15.05 -18.58 -4.41
CA ASN A 164 15.46 -19.30 -3.22
C ASN A 164 14.74 -18.83 -1.93
N ILE A 165 14.16 -17.63 -1.93
CA ILE A 165 13.39 -17.13 -0.78
C ILE A 165 12.02 -17.82 -0.68
N LYS A 166 11.57 -18.06 0.54
CA LYS A 166 10.35 -18.83 0.85
C LYS A 166 9.16 -17.96 1.24
N SER A 167 9.45 -16.76 1.73
CA SER A 167 8.50 -15.73 2.12
C SER A 167 8.93 -14.39 1.55
N PHE A 168 7.96 -13.50 1.40
CA PHE A 168 8.15 -12.14 0.95
C PHE A 168 7.65 -11.16 1.99
N ASP A 169 8.53 -10.26 2.41
CA ASP A 169 8.31 -9.31 3.49
C ASP A 169 8.89 -7.95 3.06
N PHE A 170 8.17 -7.22 2.21
CA PHE A 170 8.71 -6.01 1.58
C PHE A 170 7.65 -4.95 1.28
N TYR A 171 8.16 -3.74 1.06
CA TYR A 171 7.41 -2.64 0.48
C TYR A 171 7.98 -2.30 -0.90
N LEU A 172 7.09 -2.03 -1.84
CA LEU A 172 7.42 -1.52 -3.17
C LEU A 172 6.65 -0.24 -3.44
N ALA A 173 7.38 0.84 -3.68
CA ALA A 173 6.84 2.08 -4.18
C ALA A 173 7.03 2.16 -5.69
N ILE A 174 5.97 2.45 -6.45
CA ILE A 174 6.05 2.73 -7.89
C ILE A 174 5.31 4.02 -8.20
N TYR A 175 6.04 5.02 -8.69
CA TYR A 175 5.49 6.25 -9.22
C TYR A 175 5.26 6.12 -10.72
N ASP A 176 3.99 6.19 -11.14
CA ASP A 176 3.56 6.26 -12.53
C ASP A 176 3.63 7.72 -12.99
N THR A 177 4.60 8.04 -13.86
CA THR A 177 4.75 9.41 -14.39
C THR A 177 3.68 9.81 -15.39
N GLU A 178 3.01 8.84 -16.05
CA GLU A 178 1.98 9.12 -17.04
C GLU A 178 0.68 9.56 -16.36
N LYS A 179 0.32 8.90 -15.25
CA LYS A 179 -0.87 9.25 -14.45
C LYS A 179 -0.54 10.26 -13.34
N GLY A 180 0.73 10.36 -12.95
CA GLY A 180 1.17 11.14 -11.80
C GLY A 180 0.59 10.61 -10.50
N VAL A 181 0.64 9.29 -10.33
CA VAL A 181 0.12 8.56 -9.17
C VAL A 181 1.25 7.73 -8.59
N LEU A 182 1.38 7.75 -7.26
CA LEU A 182 2.30 6.88 -6.54
C LEU A 182 1.51 5.71 -5.95
N TYR A 183 2.02 4.50 -6.13
CA TYR A 183 1.52 3.30 -5.46
C TYR A 183 2.51 2.82 -4.41
N MET A 184 2.02 2.31 -3.29
CA MET A 184 2.79 1.54 -2.32
C MET A 184 2.13 0.18 -2.13
N LEU A 185 2.80 -0.86 -2.56
CA LEU A 185 2.46 -2.24 -2.28
C LEU A 185 3.23 -2.69 -1.04
N LYS A 186 2.52 -3.27 -0.07
CA LYS A 186 3.08 -3.99 1.07
C LYS A 186 2.76 -5.48 0.89
N VAL A 187 3.76 -6.33 1.08
CA VAL A 187 3.63 -7.80 1.01
C VAL A 187 4.23 -8.40 2.28
N ASN A 188 3.48 -9.31 2.91
CA ASN A 188 3.92 -10.20 3.98
C ASN A 188 3.27 -11.57 3.70
N THR A 189 4.05 -12.64 3.59
CA THR A 189 3.59 -13.98 3.13
C THR A 189 4.38 -15.09 3.78
#